data_AF-A0A3M1E185-F1
#
_entry.id   AF-A0A3M1E185-F1
#
_cell.length_a   1.000
_cell.length_b   1.000
_cell.length_c   1.000
_cell.angle_alpha   90.00
_cell.angle_beta   90.00
_cell.angle_gamma   90.00
#
_symmetry.space_group_name_H-M   'P 1'
#
loop_
_entity.id
_entity.type
_entity.pdbx_description
1 polymer ?
#
loop_
_entity_poly.entity_id
_entity_poly.type
_entity_poly.pdbx_seq_one_letter_code
_entity_poly.pdbx_strand_id
1 'polypeptide(L)' 'GIHGTIEPDSIGRSVSLGCIRMHNEDVEEVYKYLVERHSTVVVTD' A
#
# COMPACT_ATOMS: atom_id res chain seq x y z
N GLY A 1 -0.86 -4.25 -6.68
CA GLY A 1 0.20 -4.37 -5.66
C GLY A 1 -0.02 -3.34 -4.58
N ILE A 2 0.79 -3.37 -3.51
CA ILE A 2 0.84 -2.32 -2.48
C ILE A 2 2.10 -1.50 -2.75
N HIS A 3 1.95 -0.19 -2.93
CA HIS A 3 3.08 0.69 -3.27
C HIS A 3 2.86 2.12 -2.79
N GLY A 4 3.94 2.87 -2.66
CA GLY A 4 3.92 4.32 -2.45
C GLY A 4 3.44 5.08 -3.68
N THR A 5 3.29 6.40 -3.64
CA THR A 5 2.83 7.18 -4.79
C THR A 5 3.56 8.51 -4.92
N ILE A 6 3.72 8.98 -6.17
CA ILE A 6 4.18 10.34 -6.48
C ILE A 6 3.01 11.35 -6.53
N GLU A 7 1.78 10.87 -6.37
CA GLU A 7 0.55 11.65 -6.35
C GLU A 7 -0.08 11.57 -4.94
N PRO A 8 0.46 12.24 -3.92
CA PRO A 8 0.02 12.06 -2.52
C PRO A 8 -1.48 12.37 -2.33
N ASP A 9 -2.01 13.34 -3.05
CA ASP A 9 -3.43 13.72 -3.00
C ASP A 9 -4.37 12.64 -3.57
N SER A 10 -3.84 11.59 -4.19
CA SER A 10 -4.62 10.44 -4.67
C SER A 10 -4.99 9.46 -3.55
N ILE A 11 -4.35 9.54 -2.39
CA ILE A 11 -4.63 8.68 -1.24
C ILE A 11 -6.04 8.97 -0.71
N GLY A 12 -6.77 7.90 -0.36
CA GLY A 12 -8.18 7.99 0.02
C GLY A 12 -9.16 8.16 -1.14
N ARG A 13 -8.70 8.03 -2.40
CA ARG A 13 -9.54 8.15 -3.60
C ARG A 13 -9.51 6.89 -4.46
N SER A 14 -10.61 6.59 -5.13
CA SER A 14 -10.73 5.44 -6.05
C SER A 14 -10.15 5.75 -7.44
N VAL A 15 -8.84 6.00 -7.52
CA VAL A 15 -8.14 6.43 -8.76
C VAL A 15 -6.92 5.57 -9.12
N SER A 16 -6.64 4.52 -8.34
CA SER A 16 -5.41 3.72 -8.45
C SER A 16 -5.45 2.59 -9.48
N LEU A 17 -6.56 2.45 -10.23
CA LEU A 17 -6.79 1.36 -11.19
C LEU A 17 -6.62 -0.05 -10.58
N GLY A 18 -6.85 -0.20 -9.28
CA GLY A 18 -6.82 -1.48 -8.57
C GLY A 18 -5.57 -1.75 -7.72
N CYS A 19 -4.59 -0.84 -7.69
CA CYS A 19 -3.50 -0.91 -6.70
C CYS A 19 -3.90 -0.29 -5.35
N ILE A 20 -3.26 -0.73 -4.27
CA ILE A 20 -3.33 -0.05 -2.97
C ILE A 20 -2.18 0.96 -2.94
N ARG A 21 -2.52 2.25 -2.87
CA ARG A 21 -1.57 3.36 -2.74
C ARG A 21 -1.45 3.78 -1.28
N MET A 22 -0.23 3.99 -0.81
CA MET A 22 0.10 4.51 0.52
C MET A 22 1.00 5.75 0.39
N HIS A 23 1.19 6.50 1.47
CA HIS A 23 2.32 7.43 1.53
C HIS A 23 3.62 6.63 1.45
N ASN A 24 4.69 7.25 0.94
CA ASN A 24 5.95 6.54 0.72
C ASN A 24 6.55 6.09 2.06
N GLU A 25 6.45 6.93 3.08
CA GLU A 25 6.93 6.65 4.43
C GLU A 25 6.15 5.48 5.06
N ASP A 26 4.83 5.42 4.84
CA ASP A 26 3.97 4.37 5.38
C ASP A 26 4.26 3.00 4.75
N VAL A 27 4.44 2.93 3.42
CA VAL A 27 4.75 1.64 2.77
C VAL A 27 6.13 1.14 3.15
N GLU A 28 7.10 2.03 3.35
CA GLU A 28 8.42 1.68 3.87
C GLU A 28 8.35 1.13 5.29
N GLU A 29 7.51 1.73 6.15
CA GLU A 29 7.27 1.22 7.49
C GLU A 29 6.60 -0.16 7.47
N VAL A 30 5.53 -0.33 6.69
CA VAL A 30 4.86 -1.63 6.55
C VAL A 30 5.85 -2.70 6.07
N TYR A 31 6.67 -2.38 5.06
CA TYR A 31 7.66 -3.32 4.52
C TYR A 31 8.62 -3.85 5.58
N LYS A 32 9.04 -3.03 6.56
CA LYS A 32 9.93 -3.45 7.66
C LYS A 32 9.33 -4.55 8.54
N TYR A 33 8.01 -4.65 8.60
CA TYR A 33 7.31 -5.66 9.40
C TYR A 33 6.93 -6.92 8.59
N LEU A 34 7.01 -6.87 7.26
CA LEU A 34 6.65 -8.01 6.42
C LEU A 34 7.75 -9.07 6.44
N VAL A 35 7.34 -10.30 6.69
CA VAL A 35 8.16 -11.50 6.53
C VAL A 35 7.75 -12.22 5.25
N GLU A 36 8.73 -12.45 4.38
CA GLU A 36 8.52 -13.15 3.12
C GLU A 36 7.86 -14.52 3.35
N ARG A 37 6.86 -14.84 2.52
CA ARG A 37 6.10 -16.11 2.53
C ARG A 37 5.34 -16.44 3.82
N HIS A 38 5.38 -15.56 4.82
CA HIS A 38 4.65 -15.73 6.08
C HIS A 38 3.51 -14.71 6.20
N SER A 39 3.74 -13.49 5.76
CA SER A 39 2.75 -12.41 5.86
C SER A 39 1.63 -12.63 4.86
N THR A 40 0.39 -12.50 5.32
CA THR A 40 -0.82 -12.59 4.48
C THR A 40 -1.47 -11.22 4.39
N VAL A 41 -1.81 -10.79 3.17
CA VAL A 41 -2.60 -9.58 2.92
C VAL A 41 -4.03 -10.00 2.62
N VAL A 42 -4.97 -9.49 3.40
CA VAL A 42 -6.41 -9.67 3.18
C VAL A 42 -7.02 -8.32 2.87
N VAL A 43 -7.70 -8.20 1.73
CA VAL A 43 -8.45 -7.01 1.33
C VAL A 43 -9.93 -7.32 1.50
N THR A 44 -10.63 -6.48 2.24
CA THR A 44 -12.07 -6.59 2.50
C THR A 44 -12.70 -5.21 2.32
N ASP A 45 -14.00 -5.21 2.06
CA ASP A 45 -14.86 -4.01 2.13
C ASP A 45 -14.99 -3.49 3.57
#